data_AF-A0A2J8RNQ7-F1
#
_entry.id   AF-A0A2J8RNQ7-F1
#
_cell.length_a   1.000
_cell.length_b   1.000
_cell.length_c   1.000
_cell.angle_alpha   90.00
_cell.angle_beta   90.00
_cell.angle_gamma   90.00
#
_symmetry.space_group_name_H-M   'P 1'
#
loop_
_entity.id
_entity.type
_entity.pdbx_description
1 polymer ?
#
loop_
_entity_poly.entity_id
_entity_poly.type
_entity_poly.pdbx_seq_one_letter_code
_entity_poly.pdbx_strand_id
1 'polypeptide(L)'
;MAGAAEDARALFRAGVCAALEAWPALQIAVENGFGGVHSQEKAKWLGGAVEDYFMRNADLELDEVEDFLGELLTNEFDTVVEDGSLPQVSQQLQTMFHHFQRGDGAALREMASCITQRKCKVTATALKTARETDEDEDDVDSVEEMEVTATNDGAATDGVCPQPEPSDPDAQTIKEEDIVEDGWTIVRRKK
;
A
#
# COMPACT_ATOMS: atom_id res chain seq x y z
N MET A 1 13.85 -2.17 39.98
CA MET A 1 12.98 -1.56 38.94
C MET A 1 13.41 -1.94 37.50
N ALA A 2 14.20 -2.99 37.27
CA ALA A 2 14.59 -3.38 35.90
C ALA A 2 13.43 -3.98 35.09
N GLY A 3 12.57 -4.80 35.73
CA GLY A 3 11.49 -5.50 35.03
C GLY A 3 10.43 -4.59 34.40
N ALA A 4 10.18 -3.39 34.92
CA ALA A 4 9.17 -2.48 34.34
C ALA A 4 9.64 -1.84 33.02
N ALA A 5 10.94 -1.56 32.89
CA ALA A 5 11.52 -1.05 31.66
C ALA A 5 11.63 -2.14 30.58
N GLU A 6 11.95 -3.37 30.99
CA GLU A 6 11.94 -4.54 30.12
C GLU A 6 10.53 -4.84 29.58
N ASP A 7 9.50 -4.74 30.43
CA ASP A 7 8.10 -4.93 30.02
C ASP A 7 7.64 -3.84 29.04
N ALA A 8 7.98 -2.58 29.32
CA ALA A 8 7.69 -1.45 28.43
C ALA A 8 8.37 -1.61 27.06
N ARG A 9 9.62 -2.10 27.03
CA ARG A 9 10.36 -2.34 25.79
C ARG A 9 9.73 -3.48 25.00
N ALA A 10 9.33 -4.57 25.66
CA ALA A 10 8.63 -5.67 25.02
C ALA A 10 7.29 -5.22 24.41
N LEU A 11 6.55 -4.35 25.11
CA LEU A 11 5.31 -3.76 24.60
C LEU A 11 5.57 -2.85 23.40
N PHE A 12 6.62 -2.03 23.44
CA PHE A 12 7.00 -1.17 22.33
C PHE A 12 7.38 -2.00 21.10
N ARG A 13 8.25 -2.99 21.27
CA ARG A 13 8.62 -3.94 20.22
C ARG A 13 7.41 -4.61 19.60
N ALA A 14 6.48 -5.10 20.42
CA ALA A 14 5.25 -5.72 19.92
C ALA A 14 4.40 -4.71 19.12
N GLY A 15 4.33 -3.46 19.57
CA GLY A 15 3.64 -2.38 18.84
C GLY A 15 4.29 -2.03 17.51
N VAL A 16 5.62 -1.93 17.47
CA VAL A 16 6.39 -1.70 16.24
C VAL A 16 6.16 -2.82 15.23
N CYS A 17 6.30 -4.08 15.66
CA CYS A 17 6.01 -5.23 14.80
C CYS A 17 4.57 -5.18 14.27
N ALA A 18 3.59 -4.93 15.15
CA ALA A 18 2.19 -4.85 14.74
C ALA A 18 1.93 -3.72 13.72
N ALA A 19 2.58 -2.55 13.89
CA ALA A 19 2.46 -1.42 12.98
C ALA A 19 2.98 -1.77 11.58
N LEU A 20 4.17 -2.37 11.50
CA LEU A 20 4.77 -2.80 10.23
C LEU A 20 3.97 -3.94 9.60
N GLU A 21 3.53 -4.91 10.38
CA GLU A 21 2.70 -6.02 9.90
C GLU A 21 1.31 -5.59 9.42
N ALA A 22 0.79 -4.48 9.92
CA ALA A 22 -0.48 -3.89 9.48
C ALA A 22 -0.32 -2.93 8.30
N TRP A 23 0.92 -2.63 7.89
CA TRP A 23 1.21 -1.70 6.81
C TRP A 23 1.02 -2.37 5.44
N PRO A 24 0.02 -1.96 4.64
CA PRO A 24 -0.29 -2.64 3.39
C PRO A 24 0.85 -2.63 2.38
N ALA A 25 1.60 -1.53 2.27
CA ALA A 25 2.72 -1.42 1.35
C ALA A 25 3.78 -2.50 1.61
N LEU A 26 4.12 -2.75 2.88
CA LEU A 26 5.06 -3.80 3.27
C LEU A 26 4.47 -5.20 3.02
N GLN A 27 3.19 -5.44 3.31
CA GLN A 27 2.56 -6.73 3.04
C GLN A 27 2.57 -7.04 1.54
N ILE A 28 2.15 -6.09 0.71
CA ILE A 28 2.18 -6.20 -0.75
C ILE A 28 3.61 -6.46 -1.23
N ALA A 29 4.60 -5.76 -0.69
CA ALA A 29 5.99 -5.97 -1.06
C ALA A 29 6.45 -7.41 -0.76
N VAL A 30 6.15 -7.91 0.42
CA VAL A 30 6.49 -9.28 0.82
C VAL A 30 5.75 -10.32 -0.02
N GLU A 31 4.45 -10.12 -0.28
CA GLU A 31 3.59 -11.02 -1.07
C GLU A 31 4.00 -11.08 -2.54
N ASN A 32 4.42 -9.97 -3.13
CA ASN A 32 4.90 -9.89 -4.50
C ASN A 32 6.38 -10.31 -4.64
N GLY A 33 7.06 -10.63 -3.54
CA GLY A 33 8.47 -11.05 -3.55
C GLY A 33 9.46 -9.91 -3.80
N PHE A 34 9.06 -8.67 -3.55
CA PHE A 34 9.95 -7.52 -3.50
C PHE A 34 11.01 -7.76 -2.39
N GLY A 35 12.29 -7.52 -2.70
CA GLY A 35 13.41 -7.89 -1.83
C GLY A 35 13.93 -9.33 -1.95
N GLY A 36 13.37 -10.12 -2.88
CA GLY A 36 13.84 -11.46 -3.25
C GLY A 36 13.29 -12.59 -2.37
N VAL A 37 13.92 -13.77 -2.46
CA VAL A 37 13.43 -15.02 -1.80
C VAL A 37 13.38 -14.93 -0.26
N HIS A 38 14.02 -13.92 0.33
CA HIS A 38 14.09 -13.69 1.78
C HIS A 38 13.21 -12.52 2.24
N SER A 39 12.27 -12.02 1.42
CA SER A 39 11.38 -10.90 1.76
C SER A 39 10.67 -11.07 3.11
N GLN A 40 10.18 -12.28 3.40
CA GLN A 40 9.55 -12.64 4.67
C GLN A 40 10.49 -12.55 5.88
N GLU A 41 11.76 -12.92 5.71
CA GLU A 41 12.76 -12.86 6.79
C GLU A 41 13.18 -11.41 7.04
N LYS A 42 13.36 -10.63 5.96
CA LYS A 42 13.60 -9.19 6.02
C LYS A 42 12.48 -8.44 6.72
N ALA A 43 11.21 -8.81 6.49
CA ALA A 43 10.08 -8.18 7.16
C ALA A 43 10.08 -8.41 8.68
N LYS A 44 10.49 -9.60 9.12
CA LYS A 44 10.67 -9.90 10.56
C LYS A 44 11.87 -9.14 11.14
N TRP A 45 12.96 -9.05 10.38
CA TRP A 45 14.15 -8.31 10.78
C TRP A 45 13.86 -6.80 10.91
N LEU A 46 13.09 -6.23 9.98
CA LEU A 46 12.67 -4.83 9.95
C LEU A 46 12.06 -4.40 11.29
N GLY A 47 11.20 -5.22 11.90
CA GLY A 47 10.62 -4.90 13.22
C GLY A 47 11.65 -4.75 14.33
N GLY A 48 12.70 -5.57 14.31
CA GLY A 48 13.83 -5.44 15.26
C GLY A 48 14.75 -4.28 14.94
N ALA A 49 15.01 -4.00 13.65
CA ALA A 49 15.83 -2.89 13.22
C ALA A 49 15.20 -1.54 13.59
N VAL A 50 13.90 -1.38 13.36
CA VAL A 50 13.14 -0.19 13.74
C VAL A 50 13.14 -0.03 15.27
N GLU A 51 12.87 -1.10 16.04
CA GLU A 51 12.97 -1.06 17.50
C GLU A 51 14.35 -0.56 17.96
N ASP A 52 15.43 -1.14 17.44
CA ASP A 52 16.79 -0.79 17.82
C ASP A 52 17.14 0.66 17.45
N TYR A 53 16.64 1.15 16.30
CA TYR A 53 16.79 2.54 15.87
C TYR A 53 16.16 3.53 16.87
N PHE A 54 14.92 3.27 17.31
CA PHE A 54 14.25 4.06 18.34
C PHE A 54 14.94 3.95 19.71
N MET A 55 15.49 2.80 20.07
CA MET A 55 16.19 2.63 21.34
C MET A 55 17.54 3.37 21.37
N ARG A 56 18.18 3.59 20.22
CA ARG A 56 19.44 4.33 20.10
C ARG A 56 19.23 5.84 20.04
N ASN A 57 18.12 6.29 19.48
CA ASN A 57 17.83 7.70 19.27
C ASN A 57 16.62 8.12 20.13
N ALA A 58 16.89 8.90 21.18
CA ALA A 58 15.86 9.35 22.11
C ALA A 58 15.00 10.51 21.58
N ASP A 59 15.48 11.22 20.57
CA ASP A 59 14.85 12.40 19.99
C ASP A 59 14.83 12.22 18.47
N LEU A 60 13.80 11.53 17.98
CA LEU A 60 13.61 11.28 16.54
C LEU A 60 12.45 12.14 16.04
N GLU A 61 12.74 12.96 15.04
CA GLU A 61 11.73 13.73 14.31
C GLU A 61 10.96 12.84 13.34
N LEU A 62 9.79 13.31 12.90
CA LEU A 62 8.92 12.53 12.01
C LEU A 62 9.63 12.25 10.67
N ASP A 63 10.27 13.28 10.11
CA ASP A 63 11.02 13.21 8.86
C ASP A 63 12.20 12.22 8.95
N GLU A 64 12.88 12.13 10.10
CA GLU A 64 13.98 11.17 10.29
C GLU A 64 13.50 9.72 10.31
N VAL A 65 12.35 9.46 10.94
CA VAL A 65 11.74 8.13 10.95
C VAL A 65 11.26 7.77 9.55
N GLU A 66 10.64 8.72 8.86
CA GLU A 66 10.15 8.56 7.49
C GLU A 66 11.28 8.25 6.51
N ASP A 67 12.35 9.04 6.53
CA ASP A 67 13.53 8.86 5.67
C ASP A 67 14.20 7.51 5.94
N PHE A 68 14.38 7.16 7.22
CA PHE A 68 14.92 5.85 7.63
C PHE A 68 14.05 4.68 7.13
N LEU A 69 12.73 4.77 7.26
CA LEU A 69 11.81 3.71 6.89
C LEU A 69 11.70 3.58 5.36
N GLY A 70 11.73 4.71 4.64
CA GLY A 70 11.76 4.77 3.19
C GLY A 70 13.06 4.22 2.61
N GLU A 71 14.20 4.56 3.20
CA GLU A 71 15.51 4.00 2.85
C GLU A 71 15.53 2.48 3.08
N LEU A 72 14.98 2.00 4.21
CA LEU A 72 14.92 0.56 4.46
C LEU A 72 14.05 -0.18 3.44
N LEU A 73 12.88 0.36 3.10
CA LEU A 73 12.01 -0.25 2.09
C LEU A 73 12.66 -0.26 0.70
N THR A 74 13.36 0.81 0.35
CA THR A 74 14.07 0.91 -0.93
C THR A 74 15.25 -0.08 -0.97
N ASN A 75 16.06 -0.14 0.09
CA ASN A 75 17.27 -0.98 0.13
C ASN A 75 16.95 -2.47 0.31
N GLU A 76 16.03 -2.82 1.21
CA GLU A 76 15.73 -4.21 1.54
C GLU A 76 14.67 -4.83 0.63
N PHE A 77 13.69 -4.03 0.20
CA PHE A 77 12.56 -4.51 -0.59
C PHE A 77 12.58 -4.00 -2.04
N ASP A 78 13.49 -3.12 -2.45
CA ASP A 78 13.43 -2.50 -3.80
C ASP A 78 12.06 -1.84 -4.05
N THR A 79 11.47 -1.24 -3.00
CA THR A 79 10.11 -0.67 -3.04
C THR A 79 10.12 0.77 -2.57
N VAL A 80 9.54 1.65 -3.38
CA VAL A 80 9.28 3.05 -3.03
C VAL A 80 7.81 3.21 -2.70
N VAL A 81 7.48 3.82 -1.56
CA VAL A 81 6.10 3.99 -1.09
C VAL A 81 5.68 5.45 -1.22
N GLU A 82 4.78 5.73 -2.17
CA GLU A 82 4.27 7.07 -2.47
C GLU A 82 2.76 7.23 -2.21
N ASP A 83 2.09 6.25 -1.59
CA ASP A 83 0.65 6.33 -1.31
C ASP A 83 0.31 7.20 -0.08
N GLY A 84 1.30 7.81 0.56
CA GLY A 84 1.15 8.58 1.79
C GLY A 84 1.01 7.73 3.06
N SER A 85 1.12 6.40 2.97
CA SER A 85 1.12 5.54 4.16
C SER A 85 2.44 5.58 4.93
N LEU A 86 3.56 5.86 4.26
CA LEU A 86 4.89 6.01 4.86
C LEU A 86 4.93 7.05 6.01
N PRO A 87 4.54 8.33 5.80
CA PRO A 87 4.49 9.31 6.89
C PRO A 87 3.48 8.93 7.98
N GLN A 88 2.37 8.28 7.61
CA GLN A 88 1.34 7.85 8.56
C GLN A 88 1.87 6.78 9.54
N VAL A 89 2.59 5.78 9.03
CA VAL A 89 3.21 4.73 9.86
C VAL A 89 4.32 5.34 10.72
N SER A 90 5.12 6.24 10.16
CA SER A 90 6.19 6.94 10.89
C SER A 90 5.64 7.73 12.09
N GLN A 91 4.55 8.48 11.90
CA GLN A 91 3.89 9.20 12.99
C GLN A 91 3.35 8.24 14.06
N GLN A 92 2.81 7.11 13.63
CA GLN A 92 2.28 6.10 14.54
C GLN A 92 3.37 5.49 15.42
N LEU A 93 4.53 5.17 14.84
CA LEU A 93 5.71 4.67 15.55
C LEU A 93 6.27 5.72 16.53
N GLN A 94 6.38 6.97 16.10
CA GLN A 94 6.83 8.07 16.96
C GLN A 94 5.89 8.29 18.14
N THR A 95 4.58 8.22 17.93
CA THR A 95 3.58 8.34 19.00
C THR A 95 3.72 7.20 20.00
N MET A 96 3.95 5.96 19.55
CA MET A 96 4.24 4.83 20.44
C MET A 96 5.49 5.09 21.27
N PHE A 97 6.54 5.61 20.64
CA PHE A 97 7.80 5.89 21.30
C PHE A 97 7.64 6.96 22.38
N HIS A 98 6.86 8.02 22.12
CA HIS A 98 6.51 9.02 23.15
C HIS A 98 5.79 8.41 24.36
N HIS A 99 4.84 7.49 24.14
CA HIS A 99 4.18 6.78 25.24
C HIS A 99 5.15 5.89 26.02
N PHE A 100 6.08 5.24 25.31
CA PHE A 100 7.15 4.45 25.93
C PHE A 100 8.06 5.33 26.81
N GLN A 101 8.52 6.48 26.31
CA GLN A 101 9.36 7.42 27.06
C GLN A 101 8.67 7.97 28.32
N ARG A 102 7.36 8.18 28.25
CA ARG A 102 6.54 8.64 29.38
C ARG A 102 6.22 7.55 30.40
N GLY A 103 6.47 6.27 30.07
CA GLY A 103 6.09 5.13 30.90
C GLY A 103 4.60 4.78 30.83
N ASP A 104 3.87 5.32 29.85
CA ASP A 104 2.44 5.09 29.62
C ASP A 104 2.20 3.76 28.86
N GLY A 105 2.61 2.64 29.47
CA GLY A 105 2.53 1.30 28.86
C GLY A 105 1.10 0.84 28.53
N ALA A 106 0.09 1.39 29.21
CA ALA A 106 -1.32 1.11 28.91
C ALA A 106 -1.75 1.67 27.55
N ALA A 107 -1.42 2.95 27.27
CA ALA A 107 -1.70 3.60 25.99
C ALA A 107 -0.93 2.91 24.86
N LEU A 108 0.33 2.55 25.10
CA LEU A 108 1.14 1.80 24.15
C LEU A 108 0.49 0.45 23.77
N ARG A 109 0.03 -0.31 24.77
CA ARG A 109 -0.65 -1.60 24.56
C ARG A 109 -1.97 -1.41 23.81
N GLU A 110 -2.75 -0.40 24.16
CA GLU A 110 -4.01 -0.06 23.49
C GLU A 110 -3.75 0.27 22.02
N MET A 111 -2.74 1.10 21.73
CA MET A 111 -2.43 1.49 20.37
C MET A 111 -1.94 0.30 19.52
N ALA A 112 -1.10 -0.57 20.08
CA ALA A 112 -0.70 -1.83 19.45
C ALA A 112 -1.92 -2.77 19.20
N SER A 113 -2.87 -2.82 20.15
CA SER A 113 -4.09 -3.61 20.02
C SER A 113 -5.02 -3.06 18.94
N CYS A 114 -5.20 -1.74 18.85
CA CYS A 114 -6.00 -1.10 17.82
C CYS A 114 -5.46 -1.36 16.40
N ILE A 115 -4.14 -1.37 16.24
CA ILE A 115 -3.48 -1.69 14.96
C ILE A 115 -3.78 -3.12 14.55
N THR A 116 -3.57 -4.05 15.47
CA THR A 116 -3.80 -5.47 15.25
C THR A 116 -5.27 -5.73 14.92
N GLN A 117 -6.20 -5.08 15.64
CA GLN A 117 -7.63 -5.17 15.36
C GLN A 117 -8.01 -4.62 13.99
N ARG A 118 -7.42 -3.49 13.57
CA ARG A 118 -7.61 -2.94 12.22
C ARG A 118 -7.16 -3.93 11.15
N LYS A 119 -6.01 -4.59 11.34
CA LYS A 119 -5.53 -5.66 10.45
C LYS A 119 -6.52 -6.84 10.38
N CYS A 120 -7.01 -7.33 11.53
CA CYS A 120 -7.96 -8.45 11.58
C CYS A 120 -9.31 -8.13 10.92
N LYS A 121 -9.80 -6.89 11.03
CA LYS A 121 -11.09 -6.51 10.42
C LYS A 121 -11.00 -6.50 8.89
N VAL A 122 -9.85 -6.12 8.34
CA VAL A 122 -9.59 -6.12 6.89
C VAL A 122 -9.42 -7.55 6.35
N THR A 123 -8.73 -8.43 7.09
CA THR A 123 -8.54 -9.84 6.71
C THR A 123 -9.81 -10.69 6.89
N ALA A 124 -10.67 -10.40 7.88
CA ALA A 124 -11.93 -11.12 8.08
C ALA A 124 -12.95 -10.91 6.94
N THR A 125 -12.87 -9.80 6.21
CA THR A 125 -13.65 -9.58 4.97
C THR A 125 -13.10 -10.34 3.77
N ALA A 126 -11.82 -10.73 3.76
CA ALA A 126 -11.22 -11.54 2.70
C ALA A 126 -11.38 -13.06 2.94
N LEU A 127 -11.76 -13.48 4.15
CA LEU A 127 -11.91 -14.89 4.54
C LEU A 127 -13.39 -15.29 4.80
N LYS A 128 -14.34 -14.71 4.07
CA LYS A 128 -15.75 -15.14 4.09
C LYS A 128 -16.18 -15.80 2.76
N THR A 129 -15.35 -16.67 2.21
CA THR A 129 -15.75 -17.58 1.11
C THR A 129 -15.36 -19.03 1.36
N ALA A 130 -15.01 -19.40 2.60
CA ALA A 130 -14.78 -20.80 2.94
C ALA A 130 -15.30 -21.10 4.34
N ARG A 131 -16.61 -21.34 4.43
CA ARG A 131 -17.26 -22.43 5.18
C ARG A 131 -18.70 -22.04 5.50
N GLU A 132 -19.58 -22.78 4.85
CA GLU A 132 -21.03 -22.75 4.98
C GLU A 132 -21.49 -23.15 6.40
N THR A 133 -22.75 -22.80 6.68
CA THR A 133 -23.58 -23.11 7.86
C THR A 133 -23.46 -22.11 9.02
N ASP A 134 -24.25 -21.03 8.96
CA ASP A 134 -25.37 -20.84 9.90
C ASP A 134 -26.38 -19.86 9.28
N GLU A 135 -27.65 -20.10 9.56
CA GLU A 135 -28.84 -19.59 8.90
C GLU A 135 -29.10 -18.11 9.23
N ASP A 136 -29.35 -17.27 8.23
CA ASP A 136 -30.33 -16.17 8.36
C ASP A 136 -30.72 -15.65 6.96
N GLU A 137 -32.02 -15.50 6.78
CA GLU A 137 -32.75 -15.37 5.53
C GLU A 137 -32.81 -13.92 5.00
N ASP A 138 -33.21 -13.82 3.72
CA ASP A 138 -33.79 -12.67 3.01
C ASP A 138 -32.84 -11.54 2.51
N ASP A 139 -32.55 -11.55 1.21
CA ASP A 139 -33.27 -10.70 0.24
C ASP A 139 -32.83 -11.06 -1.19
N VAL A 140 -33.73 -11.69 -1.94
CA VAL A 140 -33.65 -11.85 -3.39
C VAL A 140 -34.20 -10.57 -4.03
N ASP A 141 -33.58 -10.01 -5.07
CA ASP A 141 -34.16 -10.10 -6.41
C ASP A 141 -33.30 -9.35 -7.46
N SER A 142 -33.49 -9.78 -8.71
CA SER A 142 -33.23 -9.07 -9.98
C SER A 142 -31.93 -9.33 -10.75
N VAL A 143 -31.96 -10.48 -11.44
CA VAL A 143 -31.73 -10.72 -12.89
C VAL A 143 -31.39 -9.48 -13.75
N GLU A 144 -30.53 -9.51 -14.78
CA GLU A 144 -30.65 -10.29 -16.02
C GLU A 144 -29.30 -10.50 -16.74
N GLU A 145 -29.18 -11.68 -17.35
CA GLU A 145 -28.13 -12.12 -18.26
C GLU A 145 -28.43 -11.57 -19.67
N MET A 146 -27.52 -10.80 -20.27
CA MET A 146 -27.67 -10.33 -21.65
C MET A 146 -26.74 -11.08 -22.60
N GLU A 147 -27.33 -12.07 -23.27
CA GLU A 147 -26.82 -12.72 -24.47
C GLU A 147 -27.00 -11.79 -25.68
N VAL A 148 -25.95 -11.59 -26.50
CA VAL A 148 -26.13 -11.14 -27.88
C VAL A 148 -25.29 -12.02 -28.81
N THR A 149 -25.99 -12.89 -29.52
CA THR A 149 -25.50 -13.65 -30.67
C THR A 149 -25.56 -12.84 -31.96
N ALA A 150 -24.48 -12.94 -32.76
CA ALA A 150 -24.44 -13.05 -34.24
C ALA A 150 -24.94 -11.82 -35.06
N THR A 151 -24.48 -11.43 -36.25
CA THR A 151 -23.68 -11.95 -37.36
C THR A 151 -23.20 -10.72 -38.16
N ASN A 152 -22.13 -10.79 -38.95
CA ASN A 152 -22.23 -10.72 -40.43
C ASN A 152 -20.85 -10.67 -41.10
N ASP A 153 -20.80 -11.42 -42.19
CA ASP A 153 -19.79 -11.66 -43.21
C ASP A 153 -19.27 -10.39 -43.92
N GLY A 154 -18.06 -10.48 -44.52
CA GLY A 154 -17.71 -9.54 -45.59
C GLY A 154 -16.24 -9.34 -45.97
N ALA A 155 -15.68 -10.32 -46.69
CA ALA A 155 -14.80 -10.17 -47.86
C ALA A 155 -13.39 -9.52 -47.80
N ALA A 156 -12.47 -10.19 -48.49
CA ALA A 156 -11.04 -9.97 -48.67
C ALA A 156 -10.65 -8.85 -49.68
N THR A 157 -9.42 -8.29 -49.56
CA THR A 157 -8.33 -8.20 -50.58
C THR A 157 -7.08 -7.60 -49.89
N ASP A 158 -5.96 -8.32 -49.77
CA ASP A 158 -4.75 -8.27 -50.61
C ASP A 158 -3.92 -6.96 -50.56
N GLY A 159 -2.64 -7.09 -50.18
CA GLY A 159 -1.56 -6.39 -50.88
C GLY A 159 -0.70 -5.33 -50.16
N VAL A 160 0.50 -5.76 -49.75
CA VAL A 160 1.81 -5.05 -49.90
C VAL A 160 2.23 -3.97 -48.89
N CYS A 161 3.28 -4.31 -48.11
CA CYS A 161 4.25 -3.37 -47.52
C CYS A 161 5.17 -2.75 -48.61
N PRO A 162 5.62 -1.49 -48.48
CA PRO A 162 6.97 -1.29 -47.90
C PRO A 162 7.20 0.04 -47.12
N GLN A 163 8.17 0.02 -46.21
CA GLN A 163 8.96 1.16 -45.63
C GLN A 163 9.83 1.85 -46.73
N PRO A 164 10.63 2.93 -46.49
CA PRO A 164 10.75 3.94 -45.40
C PRO A 164 10.94 5.43 -45.86
N GLU A 165 10.75 6.39 -44.93
CA GLU A 165 11.39 7.75 -44.76
C GLU A 165 11.41 8.81 -45.92
N PRO A 166 11.88 10.06 -45.69
CA PRO A 166 11.52 11.10 -44.70
C PRO A 166 11.09 12.41 -45.42
N SER A 167 10.48 13.39 -44.72
CA SER A 167 10.56 14.87 -44.99
C SER A 167 9.40 15.64 -44.33
N ASP A 168 9.72 16.43 -43.30
CA ASP A 168 9.10 17.74 -43.01
C ASP A 168 9.30 18.69 -44.22
N PRO A 169 8.62 19.86 -44.37
CA PRO A 169 7.91 20.65 -43.35
C PRO A 169 6.56 21.26 -43.78
N ASP A 170 5.76 21.73 -42.82
CA ASP A 170 5.27 23.14 -42.74
C ASP A 170 3.95 23.27 -41.97
N ALA A 171 3.99 24.19 -41.00
CA ALA A 171 2.90 24.98 -40.45
C ALA A 171 1.61 24.28 -39.99
N GLN A 172 1.47 24.15 -38.67
CA GLN A 172 0.44 24.91 -37.96
C GLN A 172 0.78 25.04 -36.48
N THR A 173 0.93 26.29 -36.08
CA THR A 173 1.13 26.77 -34.71
C THR A 173 -0.02 26.30 -33.82
N ILE A 174 0.18 25.21 -33.08
CA ILE A 174 -0.68 24.83 -31.96
C ILE A 174 -0.20 25.63 -30.76
N LYS A 175 -1.06 26.52 -30.25
CA LYS A 175 -0.84 27.23 -28.98
C LYS A 175 -0.69 26.20 -27.85
N GLU A 176 0.42 26.24 -27.13
CA GLU A 176 0.76 25.45 -25.93
C GLU A 176 -0.12 25.75 -24.69
N GLU A 177 -1.34 26.25 -24.84
CA GLU A 177 -2.18 26.69 -23.69
C GLU A 177 -3.40 25.78 -23.41
N ASP A 178 -3.59 24.65 -24.12
CA ASP A 178 -4.77 23.79 -23.92
C ASP A 178 -4.46 22.28 -24.05
N ILE A 179 -3.31 21.85 -23.53
CA ILE A 179 -3.04 20.43 -23.28
C ILE A 179 -3.09 20.26 -21.76
N VAL A 180 -4.18 19.69 -21.26
CA VAL A 180 -4.22 19.25 -19.86
C VAL A 180 -3.32 18.01 -19.78
N GLU A 181 -2.34 18.03 -18.90
CA GLU A 181 -1.34 16.97 -18.67
C GLU A 181 -1.93 15.71 -17.99
N ASP A 182 -3.21 15.44 -18.22
CA ASP A 182 -3.94 14.28 -17.72
C ASP A 182 -4.77 13.77 -18.90
N GLY A 183 -4.60 12.50 -19.27
CA GLY A 183 -5.11 11.86 -20.50
C GLY A 183 -6.62 11.75 -20.63
N TRP A 184 -7.35 12.86 -20.49
CA TRP A 184 -8.80 12.96 -20.62
C TRP A 184 -9.18 14.15 -21.50
N THR A 185 -9.62 13.88 -22.72
CA THR A 185 -10.12 14.91 -23.65
C THR A 185 -11.54 15.34 -23.29
N ILE A 186 -11.75 16.65 -23.10
CA ILE A 186 -13.05 17.25 -22.80
C ILE A 186 -13.96 17.18 -24.05
N VAL A 187 -14.99 16.32 -24.01
CA VAL A 187 -15.99 16.24 -25.09
C VAL A 187 -17.01 17.38 -24.96
N ARG A 188 -16.90 18.39 -25.83
CA ARG A 188 -17.88 19.49 -25.91
C ARG A 188 -19.16 18.99 -26.59
N ARG A 189 -20.26 18.93 -25.83
CA ARG A 189 -21.60 18.61 -26.37
C ARG A 189 -22.12 19.80 -27.18
N LYS A 190 -22.44 19.57 -28.45
CA LYS A 190 -23.03 20.57 -29.35
C LYS A 190 -24.56 20.44 -29.32
N LYS A 191 -25.23 21.58 -29.21
CA LYS A 191 -26.69 21.75 -29.28
C LYS A 191 -27.16 21.74 -30.73
#